data_AF-M5EZW4-F1
#
_entry.id   AF-M5EZW4-F1
#
_cell.length_a   1.000
_cell.length_b   1.000
_cell.length_c   1.000
_cell.angle_alpha   90.00
_cell.angle_beta   90.00
_cell.angle_gamma   90.00
#
_symmetry.space_group_name_H-M   'P 1'
#
loop_
_entity.id
_entity.type
_entity.pdbx_description
1 polymer ?
#
loop_
_entity_poly.entity_id
_entity_poly.type
_entity_poly.pdbx_seq_one_letter_code
_entity_poly.pdbx_strand_id
1 'polypeptide(L)' 'MIARMKRGAYLVNTARGKICNRDAIARALESGQLAGYAGDVWFPQPAPKDHPWRSMPHHACER' A
#
# COMPACT_ATOMS: atom_id res chain seq x y z
N MET A 1 4.76 9.78 -7.52
CA MET A 1 3.65 10.54 -6.88
C MET A 1 3.69 10.49 -5.37
N ILE A 2 3.90 9.32 -4.74
CA ILE A 2 3.95 9.19 -3.27
C ILE A 2 4.97 10.15 -2.61
N ALA A 3 6.15 10.32 -3.19
CA ALA A 3 7.17 11.26 -2.68
C ALA A 3 6.76 12.75 -2.70
N ARG A 4 5.69 13.12 -3.43
CA ARG A 4 5.14 14.48 -3.44
C ARG A 4 4.07 14.70 -2.37
N MET A 5 3.63 13.64 -1.70
CA MET A 5 2.68 13.75 -0.60
C MET A 5 3.40 14.33 0.64
N LYS A 6 2.63 14.95 1.54
CA LYS A 6 3.15 15.35 2.84
C LYS A 6 3.71 14.11 3.57
N ARG A 7 4.85 14.26 4.26
CA ARG A 7 5.40 13.19 5.09
C ARG A 7 4.40 12.79 6.17
N GLY A 8 4.17 11.48 6.35
CA GLY A 8 3.15 10.95 7.24
C GLY A 8 1.72 11.04 6.70
N ALA A 9 1.53 11.15 5.38
CA ALA A 9 0.20 11.11 4.78
C ALA A 9 -0.42 9.70 4.83
N TYR A 10 -1.74 9.63 4.73
CA TYR A 10 -2.47 8.38 4.57
C TYR A 10 -2.91 8.21 3.12
N LEU A 11 -2.94 6.97 2.64
CA LEU A 11 -3.42 6.63 1.30
C LEU A 11 -4.44 5.48 1.37
N VAL A 12 -5.61 5.69 0.79
CA VAL A 12 -6.66 4.67 0.67
C VAL A 12 -6.91 4.38 -0.81
N ASN A 13 -6.92 3.10 -1.20
CA ASN A 13 -7.24 2.68 -2.55
C ASN A 13 -8.24 1.53 -2.54
N THR A 14 -9.47 1.82 -2.97
CA THR A 14 -10.54 0.84 -3.23
C THR A 14 -10.95 0.80 -4.70
N ALA A 15 -10.14 1.44 -5.57
CA ALA A 15 -10.41 1.49 -7.01
C ALA A 15 -9.90 0.21 -7.69
N ARG A 16 -8.58 0.09 -7.92
CA ARG A 16 -7.95 -1.11 -8.50
C ARG A 16 -6.53 -1.28 -7.96
N GLY A 17 -6.10 -2.52 -7.71
CA GLY A 17 -4.78 -2.80 -7.13
C GLY A 17 -3.61 -2.35 -8.03
N LYS A 18 -3.80 -2.39 -9.35
CA LYS A 18 -2.77 -2.02 -10.34
C LYS A 18 -2.49 -0.50 -10.43
N ILE A 19 -3.31 0.34 -9.81
CA ILE A 19 -3.08 1.81 -9.77
C ILE A 19 -1.83 2.13 -8.95
N CYS A 20 -1.61 1.39 -7.86
CA CYS A 20 -0.49 1.60 -6.97
C CYS A 20 0.68 0.68 -7.37
N ASN A 21 1.89 1.23 -7.39
CA ASN A 21 3.08 0.39 -7.42
C ASN A 21 3.25 -0.28 -6.06
N ARG A 22 3.12 -1.60 -6.05
CA ARG A 22 3.13 -2.43 -4.86
C ARG A 22 4.33 -2.16 -3.94
N ASP A 23 5.53 -2.22 -4.49
CA ASP A 23 6.76 -2.12 -3.71
C ASP A 23 7.04 -0.68 -3.28
N ALA A 24 6.57 0.31 -4.04
CA ALA A 24 6.66 1.71 -3.66
C ALA A 24 5.79 2.04 -2.44
N ILE A 25 4.63 1.41 -2.29
CA ILE A 25 3.79 1.56 -1.09
C ILE A 25 4.51 1.00 0.14
N ALA A 26 5.04 -0.22 0.04
CA ALA A 26 5.78 -0.85 1.15
C ALA A 26 6.96 0.03 1.61
N ARG A 27 7.80 0.48 0.66
CA ARG A 27 8.92 1.40 0.98
C ARG A 27 8.47 2.74 1.56
N ALA A 28 7.34 3.27 1.11
CA ALA A 28 6.83 4.54 1.61
C ALA A 28 6.35 4.44 3.07
N LEU A 29 5.83 3.28 3.47
CA LEU A 29 5.46 3.01 4.86
C LEU A 29 6.70 2.77 5.74
N GLU A 30 7.67 1.99 5.25
CA GLU A 30 8.95 1.76 5.93
C GLU A 30 9.72 3.06 6.19
N SER A 31 9.76 3.97 5.20
CA SER A 31 10.43 5.26 5.32
C SER A 31 9.63 6.31 6.11
N GLY A 32 8.37 6.03 6.47
CA GLY A 32 7.47 7.00 7.10
C GLY A 32 7.01 8.13 6.18
N GLN A 33 7.24 8.02 4.86
CA GLN A 33 6.63 8.92 3.88
C GLN A 33 5.11 8.82 3.93
N LEU A 34 4.58 7.59 4.08
CA LEU A 34 3.20 7.33 4.44
C LEU A 34 3.11 6.91 5.91
N ALA A 35 2.11 7.42 6.61
CA ALA A 35 1.76 6.97 7.96
C ALA A 35 0.85 5.73 7.92
N GLY A 36 0.15 5.48 6.81
CA GLY A 36 -0.67 4.29 6.65
C GLY A 36 -1.20 4.11 5.23
N TYR A 37 -1.49 2.86 4.89
CA TYR A 37 -2.13 2.46 3.64
C TYR A 37 -3.29 1.51 3.91
N ALA A 38 -4.43 1.74 3.26
CA ALA A 38 -5.60 0.86 3.36
C ALA A 38 -6.22 0.59 1.98
N GLY A 39 -6.83 -0.59 1.83
CA GLY A 39 -7.51 -0.96 0.57
C GLY A 39 -7.92 -2.42 0.52
N ASP A 40 -8.92 -2.72 -0.31
CA ASP A 40 -9.51 -4.05 -0.54
C ASP A 40 -9.15 -4.64 -1.92
N VAL A 41 -8.43 -3.88 -2.75
CA VAL A 41 -8.07 -4.26 -4.12
C VAL A 41 -6.61 -4.68 -4.24
N TRP A 42 -6.36 -5.74 -5.01
CA TRP A 42 -5.04 -6.36 -5.16
C TRP A 42 -4.70 -6.59 -6.64
N PHE A 43 -3.42 -6.88 -6.94
CA PHE A 43 -3.03 -7.33 -8.27
C PHE A 43 -1.83 -8.30 -8.22
N PRO A 44 -1.92 -9.52 -8.79
CA PRO A 44 -3.14 -10.17 -9.30
C PRO A 44 -4.13 -10.54 -8.17
N GLN A 45 -5.32 -11.04 -8.52
CA GLN A 45 -6.33 -11.47 -7.56
C GLN A 45 -6.73 -12.94 -7.85
N PRO A 46 -6.62 -13.87 -6.88
CA PRO A 46 -6.26 -13.66 -5.48
C PRO A 46 -4.81 -13.22 -5.30
N ALA A 47 -4.57 -12.38 -4.29
CA ALA A 47 -3.22 -11.90 -4.00
C ALA A 47 -2.33 -13.05 -3.53
N PRO A 48 -1.11 -13.20 -4.09
CA PRO A 48 -0.13 -14.17 -3.61
C PRO A 48 0.09 -14.08 -2.10
N LYS A 49 0.44 -15.21 -1.46
CA LYS A 49 0.64 -15.27 0.00
C LYS A 49 1.82 -14.43 0.47
N ASP A 50 2.81 -14.25 -0.39
CA ASP A 50 4.01 -13.46 -0.20
C ASP A 50 3.84 -12.00 -0.67
N HIS A 51 2.62 -11.56 -0.96
CA HIS A 51 2.38 -10.19 -1.39
C HIS A 51 2.76 -9.20 -0.26
N PRO A 52 3.65 -8.22 -0.51
CA PRO A 52 4.22 -7.34 0.53
C PRO A 52 3.17 -6.53 1.31
N TRP A 53 2.03 -6.22 0.70
CA TRP A 53 0.94 -5.53 1.40
C TRP A 53 0.31 -6.35 2.54
N ARG A 54 0.61 -7.65 2.66
CA ARG A 54 0.17 -8.51 3.77
C ARG A 54 1.02 -8.34 5.03
N SER A 55 2.22 -7.78 4.93
CA SER A 55 3.20 -7.75 6.03
C SER A 55 3.90 -6.40 6.23
N MET A 56 3.69 -5.43 5.35
CA MET A 56 4.27 -4.09 5.48
C MET A 56 3.75 -3.36 6.74
N PRO A 57 4.48 -2.40 7.33
CA PRO A 57 3.99 -1.70 8.52
C PRO A 57 2.77 -0.82 8.22
N HIS A 58 1.92 -0.61 9.23
CA HIS A 58 0.77 0.32 9.20
C HIS A 58 -0.19 0.11 8.01
N HIS A 59 -0.41 -1.14 7.59
CA HIS A 59 -1.37 -1.50 6.57
C HIS A 59 -2.73 -1.90 7.17
N ALA A 60 -3.80 -1.62 6.44
CA ALA A 60 -5.13 -2.15 6.67
C ALA A 60 -5.69 -2.67 5.33
N CYS A 61 -5.20 -3.84 4.92
CA CYS A 61 -5.66 -4.51 3.70
C CYS A 61 -6.32 -5.84 4.08
N GLU A 62 -7.59 -6.01 3.71
CA GLU A 62 -8.31 -7.27 3.93
C GLU A 62 -7.81 -8.36 2.97
N ARG A 63 -7.78 -9.60 3.50
CA ARG A 63 -7.04 -10.78 3.02
C ARG A 63 -6.99 -11.01 1.51
#